data_AF-A0A8H7CZ59-F1
#
_entry.id   AF-A0A8H7CZ59-F1
#
_cell.length_a   1.000
_cell.length_b   1.000
_cell.length_c   1.000
_cell.angle_alpha   90.00
_cell.angle_beta   90.00
_cell.angle_gamma   90.00
#
_symmetry.space_group_name_H-M   'P 1'
#
loop_
_entity.id
_entity.type
_entity.pdbx_description
1 polymer ?
#
loop_
_entity_poly.entity_id
_entity_poly.type
_entity_poly.pdbx_seq_one_letter_code
_entity_poly.pdbx_strand_id
1 'polypeptide(L)'
;MQNWDSQATADRRGKEPGGPKGRESNLDDLMQATEVEATSAMATESASQKEFVDIDYYFDNLPTDQCLPHITDPTRPVSPETLAKPCVLSWHVPVDGHESGVDEADDDFEVNKVAKERGYKNRDVINVSREGMGSVYEEKIRGFFEEHMHEDEEIRHVLRGEWLC
;
A
#
# COMPACT_ATOMS: atom_id res chain seq x y z
N MET A 1 28.21 -12.18 16.52
CA MET A 1 28.59 -13.28 15.62
C MET A 1 29.12 -14.43 16.46
N GLN A 2 28.32 -15.46 16.68
CA GLN A 2 28.77 -16.71 17.30
C GLN A 2 28.57 -17.81 16.26
N ASN A 3 29.69 -18.23 15.64
CA ASN A 3 29.76 -19.38 14.76
C ASN A 3 29.85 -20.65 15.62
N TRP A 4 29.05 -21.65 15.25
CA TRP A 4 29.12 -23.00 15.78
C TRP A 4 29.69 -23.90 14.68
N ASP A 5 30.78 -24.61 14.99
CA ASP A 5 31.40 -25.55 14.06
C ASP A 5 31.82 -26.83 14.80
N SER A 6 31.73 -27.95 14.07
CA SER A 6 32.29 -29.29 14.35
C SER A 6 31.55 -30.20 15.39
N GLN A 7 31.38 -31.52 15.22
CA GLN A 7 31.78 -32.52 14.21
C GLN A 7 31.13 -33.91 14.52
N ALA A 8 31.14 -34.82 13.53
CA ALA A 8 31.26 -36.30 13.58
C ALA A 8 30.03 -37.17 13.99
N THR A 9 29.74 -38.38 13.45
CA THR A 9 30.29 -39.31 12.42
C THR A 9 29.33 -40.54 12.33
N ALA A 10 29.23 -41.21 11.17
CA ALA A 10 29.44 -42.67 10.96
C ALA A 10 28.51 -43.37 9.92
N ASP A 11 29.19 -44.03 8.99
CA ASP A 11 28.79 -44.91 7.87
C ASP A 11 28.14 -46.26 8.31
N ARG A 12 27.17 -46.77 7.52
CA ARG A 12 27.11 -48.21 7.21
C ARG A 12 26.33 -48.55 5.91
N ARG A 13 27.11 -49.00 4.93
CA ARG A 13 26.77 -49.71 3.67
C ARG A 13 25.78 -50.89 3.80
N GLY A 14 24.98 -51.10 2.74
CA GLY A 14 24.31 -52.36 2.38
C GLY A 14 23.94 -52.38 0.89
N LYS A 15 24.25 -53.47 0.18
CA LYS A 15 24.33 -53.62 -1.29
C LYS A 15 23.19 -54.54 -1.81
N GLU A 16 22.74 -54.33 -3.06
CA GLU A 16 21.65 -55.03 -3.80
C GLU A 16 21.86 -56.54 -4.08
N PRO A 17 20.87 -57.28 -4.68
CA PRO A 17 20.79 -57.37 -6.17
C PRO A 17 19.40 -57.60 -6.85
N GLY A 18 19.15 -56.90 -7.96
CA GLY A 18 18.88 -57.44 -9.34
C GLY A 18 17.66 -58.31 -9.76
N GLY A 19 16.78 -57.74 -10.60
CA GLY A 19 16.18 -58.31 -11.85
C GLY A 19 14.80 -59.03 -11.79
N PRO A 20 14.01 -59.18 -12.90
CA PRO A 20 14.30 -58.92 -14.32
C PRO A 20 13.31 -57.99 -15.09
N LYS A 21 13.69 -57.66 -16.34
CA LYS A 21 12.96 -56.85 -17.34
C LYS A 21 12.08 -57.69 -18.28
N GLY A 22 11.04 -57.05 -18.86
CA GLY A 22 10.28 -57.45 -20.05
C GLY A 22 8.83 -56.92 -19.93
N ARG A 23 8.14 -56.34 -20.92
CA ARG A 23 8.23 -56.37 -22.39
C ARG A 23 7.35 -55.22 -22.92
N GLU A 24 7.75 -54.56 -24.00
CA GLU A 24 6.94 -53.53 -24.69
C GLU A 24 5.71 -54.15 -25.40
N SER A 25 4.60 -53.41 -25.47
CA SER A 25 3.70 -53.44 -26.64
C SER A 25 2.70 -52.28 -26.65
N ASN A 26 2.89 -51.42 -27.65
CA ASN A 26 1.93 -50.80 -28.58
C ASN A 26 0.78 -49.91 -28.12
N LEU A 27 0.82 -48.70 -28.71
CA LEU A 27 -0.33 -47.93 -29.17
C LEU A 27 -1.33 -48.85 -29.87
N ASP A 28 -2.58 -48.80 -29.41
CA ASP A 28 -3.85 -49.01 -30.13
C ASP A 28 -4.88 -49.60 -29.17
N ASP A 29 -5.36 -48.79 -28.22
CA ASP A 29 -6.69 -48.99 -27.65
C ASP A 29 -7.48 -47.70 -27.84
N LEU A 30 -7.96 -47.61 -29.07
CA LEU A 30 -8.83 -46.63 -29.66
C LEU A 30 -10.26 -46.89 -29.16
N MET A 31 -10.91 -45.80 -28.72
CA MET A 31 -12.37 -45.58 -28.75
C MET A 31 -13.27 -46.38 -27.77
N GLN A 32 -13.81 -45.70 -26.74
CA GLN A 32 -15.21 -45.23 -26.74
C GLN A 32 -15.68 -44.56 -25.42
N ALA A 33 -16.67 -43.67 -25.60
CA ALA A 33 -17.59 -43.04 -24.64
C ALA A 33 -17.08 -41.77 -23.92
N THR A 34 -17.30 -40.56 -24.46
CA THR A 34 -18.51 -39.69 -24.37
C THR A 34 -18.88 -39.25 -22.95
N GLU A 35 -18.40 -38.07 -22.53
CA GLU A 35 -19.06 -37.25 -21.50
C GLU A 35 -19.09 -35.77 -21.93
N VAL A 36 -20.32 -35.35 -22.21
CA VAL A 36 -20.98 -34.06 -22.04
C VAL A 36 -20.23 -32.87 -21.43
N GLU A 37 -20.55 -31.72 -22.01
CA GLU A 37 -20.21 -30.33 -21.72
C GLU A 37 -20.04 -29.94 -20.25
N ALA A 38 -18.99 -29.17 -19.97
CA ALA A 38 -18.96 -28.22 -18.86
C ALA A 38 -18.35 -26.89 -19.33
N THR A 39 -19.20 -25.87 -19.26
CA THR A 39 -19.02 -24.44 -19.53
C THR A 39 -17.93 -23.79 -18.68
N SER A 40 -17.20 -22.80 -19.21
CA SER A 40 -17.08 -21.47 -18.56
C SER A 40 -16.28 -20.51 -19.44
N ALA A 41 -16.94 -19.46 -19.91
CA ALA A 41 -16.31 -18.31 -20.54
C ALA A 41 -15.67 -17.44 -19.45
N MET A 42 -14.35 -17.24 -19.51
CA MET A 42 -13.67 -16.23 -18.69
C MET A 42 -13.90 -14.86 -19.32
N ALA A 43 -14.98 -14.20 -18.88
CA ALA A 43 -15.14 -12.76 -19.03
C ALA A 43 -14.12 -12.07 -18.12
N THR A 44 -13.16 -11.38 -18.71
CA THR A 44 -12.29 -10.45 -18.01
C THR A 44 -13.09 -9.17 -17.78
N GLU A 45 -13.64 -9.02 -16.58
CA GLU A 45 -14.17 -7.73 -16.12
C GLU A 45 -12.98 -6.79 -15.89
N SER A 46 -12.77 -5.87 -16.83
CA SER A 46 -11.85 -4.76 -16.64
C SER A 46 -12.44 -3.85 -15.55
N ALA A 47 -11.84 -3.88 -14.35
CA ALA A 47 -12.14 -2.93 -13.30
C ALA A 47 -11.93 -1.52 -13.86
N SER A 48 -13.01 -0.73 -13.96
CA SER A 48 -12.92 0.65 -14.41
C SER A 48 -12.07 1.40 -13.39
N GLN A 49 -10.94 1.96 -13.83
CA GLN A 49 -10.14 2.86 -13.01
C GLN A 49 -11.04 4.03 -12.60
N LYS A 50 -11.43 4.07 -11.32
CA LYS A 50 -12.14 5.22 -10.75
C LYS A 50 -11.17 6.40 -10.82
N GLU A 51 -11.56 7.45 -11.53
CA GLU A 51 -10.88 8.74 -11.48
C GLU A 51 -11.04 9.26 -10.05
N PHE A 52 -9.95 9.23 -9.27
CA PHE A 52 -9.87 9.97 -8.02
C PHE A 52 -9.78 11.44 -8.40
N VAL A 53 -10.77 12.23 -7.97
CA VAL A 53 -10.74 13.68 -8.13
C VAL A 53 -10.52 14.27 -6.74
N ASP A 54 -9.26 14.46 -6.38
CA ASP A 54 -8.90 15.30 -5.23
C ASP A 54 -9.28 16.73 -5.60
N ILE A 55 -10.24 17.30 -4.87
CA ILE A 55 -10.68 18.68 -5.06
C ILE A 55 -10.27 19.52 -3.86
N ASP A 56 -9.47 20.54 -4.10
CA ASP A 56 -9.22 21.61 -3.13
C ASP A 56 -10.31 22.69 -3.28
N TYR A 57 -10.81 23.23 -2.18
CA TYR A 57 -11.89 24.22 -2.19
C TYR A 57 -11.79 25.22 -1.02
N TYR A 58 -12.47 26.36 -1.17
CA TYR A 58 -12.61 27.31 -0.08
C TYR A 58 -13.59 26.79 0.97
N PHE A 59 -13.17 26.84 2.23
CA PHE A 59 -13.96 26.48 3.41
C PHE A 59 -15.12 27.46 3.66
N ASP A 60 -16.29 26.97 4.09
CA ASP A 60 -17.50 27.79 4.29
C ASP A 60 -17.51 28.64 5.58
N ASN A 61 -16.64 28.33 6.54
CA ASN A 61 -16.50 28.97 7.85
C ASN A 61 -17.77 28.95 8.72
N LEU A 62 -18.66 27.97 8.52
CA LEU A 62 -19.82 27.80 9.39
C LEU A 62 -19.37 27.22 10.75
N PRO A 63 -19.94 27.68 11.89
CA PRO A 63 -19.59 27.20 13.22
C PRO A 63 -20.28 25.85 13.52
N THR A 64 -20.21 24.90 12.59
CA THR A 64 -20.73 23.54 12.73
C THR A 64 -19.62 22.59 13.15
N ASP A 65 -19.91 21.30 13.16
CA ASP A 65 -18.89 20.27 13.40
C ASP A 65 -17.76 20.39 12.36
N GLN A 66 -16.57 20.75 12.86
CA GLN A 66 -15.36 21.00 12.07
C GLN A 66 -14.87 19.76 11.29
N CYS A 67 -15.34 18.56 11.64
CA CYS A 67 -15.03 17.34 10.91
C CYS A 67 -15.88 17.15 9.64
N LEU A 68 -16.85 18.04 9.38
CA LEU A 68 -17.64 18.02 8.15
C LEU A 68 -16.82 18.58 6.97
N PRO A 69 -17.23 18.29 5.72
CA PRO A 69 -16.50 18.79 4.55
C PRO A 69 -16.46 20.31 4.39
N HIS A 70 -17.42 21.06 4.96
CA HIS A 70 -17.43 22.54 4.92
C HIS A 70 -17.28 23.14 3.51
N ILE A 71 -17.95 22.54 2.53
CA ILE A 71 -17.96 22.95 1.12
C ILE A 71 -18.99 24.07 0.93
N THR A 72 -18.58 25.18 0.31
CA THR A 72 -19.50 26.28 -0.03
C THR A 72 -20.56 25.86 -1.05
N ASP A 73 -21.74 26.50 -1.04
CA ASP A 73 -22.76 26.37 -2.08
C ASP A 73 -22.97 27.74 -2.79
N PRO A 74 -22.52 27.92 -4.05
CA PRO A 74 -21.86 26.92 -4.90
C PRO A 74 -20.41 26.62 -4.48
N THR A 75 -19.89 25.45 -4.89
CA THR A 75 -18.51 25.05 -4.62
C THR A 75 -17.54 26.06 -5.23
N ARG A 76 -16.54 26.45 -4.44
CA ARG A 76 -15.46 27.34 -4.89
C ARG A 76 -14.14 26.55 -4.91
N PRO A 77 -13.78 25.92 -6.06
CA PRO A 77 -12.55 25.14 -6.15
C PRO A 77 -11.30 26.04 -6.11
N VAL A 78 -10.20 25.48 -5.66
CA VAL A 78 -8.87 26.10 -5.64
C VAL A 78 -8.03 25.44 -6.73
N SER A 79 -7.37 26.24 -7.56
CA SER A 79 -6.49 25.71 -8.60
C SER A 79 -5.11 25.35 -8.03
N PRO A 80 -4.39 24.38 -8.64
CA PRO A 80 -3.01 24.09 -8.26
C PRO A 80 -2.09 25.32 -8.31
N GLU A 81 -2.31 26.24 -9.26
CA GLU A 81 -1.56 27.51 -9.34
C GLU A 81 -1.78 28.42 -8.13
N THR A 82 -2.97 28.34 -7.51
CA THR A 82 -3.28 29.10 -6.30
C THR A 82 -2.57 28.50 -5.10
N LEU A 83 -2.50 27.17 -4.99
CA LEU A 83 -1.78 26.44 -3.94
C LEU A 83 -0.25 26.54 -4.07
N ALA A 84 0.28 26.70 -5.28
CA ALA A 84 1.71 26.88 -5.49
C ALA A 84 2.24 28.20 -4.89
N LYS A 85 1.40 29.24 -4.77
CA LYS A 85 1.80 30.55 -4.21
C LYS A 85 2.22 30.48 -2.74
N PRO A 86 1.48 29.80 -1.84
CA PRO A 86 1.94 29.50 -0.49
C PRO A 86 2.90 28.30 -0.39
N CYS A 87 3.41 27.79 -1.52
CA CYS A 87 4.30 26.63 -1.57
C CYS A 87 3.68 25.31 -1.07
N VAL A 88 2.36 25.13 -1.25
CA VAL A 88 1.71 23.83 -1.05
C VAL A 88 2.00 22.95 -2.27
N LEU A 89 2.52 21.76 -2.02
CA LEU A 89 2.93 20.79 -3.03
C LEU A 89 2.24 19.45 -2.76
N SER A 90 1.76 18.80 -3.82
CA SER A 90 1.08 17.51 -3.74
C SER A 90 1.68 16.52 -4.73
N TRP A 91 1.67 15.25 -4.33
CA TRP A 91 2.09 14.11 -5.14
C TRP A 91 1.07 13.00 -4.99
N HIS A 92 0.76 12.32 -6.08
CA HIS A 92 0.02 11.07 -6.02
C HIS A 92 1.02 9.93 -5.84
N VAL A 93 1.13 9.43 -4.61
CA VAL A 93 2.07 8.38 -4.23
C VAL A 93 1.27 7.10 -3.94
N PRO A 94 1.59 5.96 -4.58
CA PRO A 94 0.93 4.71 -4.28
C PRO A 94 1.26 4.26 -2.86
N VAL A 95 0.27 3.72 -2.16
CA VAL A 95 0.44 3.16 -0.81
C VAL A 95 0.65 1.64 -0.82
N ASP A 96 0.47 1.00 -1.97
CA ASP A 96 0.71 -0.43 -2.15
C ASP A 96 2.19 -0.75 -1.85
N GLY A 97 2.41 -1.76 -1.02
CA GLY A 97 3.75 -2.17 -0.61
C GLY A 97 4.19 -1.63 0.75
N HIS A 98 3.52 -0.62 1.31
CA HIS A 98 3.81 -0.10 2.65
C HIS A 98 3.65 -1.18 3.74
N GLU A 99 2.54 -1.93 3.74
CA GLU A 99 2.32 -2.99 4.74
C GLU A 99 3.38 -4.11 4.67
N SER A 100 3.96 -4.34 3.51
CA SER A 100 5.05 -5.30 3.30
C SER A 100 6.46 -4.71 3.51
N GLY A 101 6.57 -3.41 3.80
CA GLY A 101 7.84 -2.70 3.94
C GLY A 101 8.64 -2.55 2.63
N VAL A 102 7.98 -2.67 1.48
CA VAL A 102 8.64 -2.53 0.17
C VAL A 102 9.08 -1.09 -0.05
N ASP A 103 8.26 -0.13 0.37
CA ASP A 103 8.59 1.29 0.31
C ASP A 103 9.74 1.68 1.24
N GLU A 104 10.02 0.96 2.32
CA GLU A 104 11.21 1.20 3.15
C GLU A 104 12.49 0.62 2.54
N ALA A 105 12.37 -0.47 1.78
CA ALA A 105 13.50 -1.21 1.22
C ALA A 105 13.90 -0.74 -0.19
N ASP A 106 13.00 -0.09 -0.92
CA ASP A 106 13.20 0.32 -2.31
C ASP A 106 13.38 1.84 -2.45
N ASP A 107 14.61 2.27 -2.75
CA ASP A 107 14.93 3.68 -3.02
C ASP A 107 14.17 4.23 -4.25
N ASP A 108 13.71 3.36 -5.16
CA ASP A 108 12.95 3.75 -6.34
C ASP A 108 11.44 3.88 -6.06
N PHE A 109 10.99 3.64 -4.83
CA PHE A 109 9.62 3.93 -4.43
C PHE A 109 9.37 5.46 -4.42
N GLU A 110 8.21 5.90 -4.92
CA GLU A 110 7.94 7.32 -5.18
C GLU A 110 8.09 8.21 -3.93
N VAL A 111 7.66 7.73 -2.75
CA VAL A 111 7.83 8.45 -1.48
C VAL A 111 9.31 8.69 -1.14
N ASN A 112 10.20 7.77 -1.51
CA ASN A 112 11.63 7.89 -1.24
C ASN A 112 12.34 8.79 -2.24
N LYS A 113 11.89 8.80 -3.51
CA LYS A 113 12.36 9.76 -4.50
C LYS A 113 12.08 11.20 -4.05
N VAL A 114 10.85 11.47 -3.60
CA VAL A 114 10.46 12.80 -3.08
C VAL A 114 11.30 13.15 -1.84
N ALA A 115 11.45 12.22 -0.90
CA ALA A 115 12.27 12.44 0.29
C ALA A 115 13.74 12.74 -0.05
N LYS A 116 14.33 12.03 -1.03
CA LYS A 116 15.71 12.23 -1.47
C LYS A 116 15.90 13.56 -2.20
N GLU A 117 14.98 13.92 -3.09
CA GLU A 117 15.02 15.19 -3.82
C GLU A 117 14.96 16.38 -2.87
N ARG A 118 14.12 16.30 -1.84
CA ARG A 118 13.90 17.39 -0.87
C ARG A 118 14.78 17.29 0.38
N GLY A 119 15.55 16.22 0.53
CA GLY A 119 16.47 16.02 1.64
C GLY A 119 15.81 15.71 2.98
N TYR A 120 14.62 15.08 2.98
CA TYR A 120 13.94 14.64 4.20
C TYR A 120 14.66 13.43 4.79
N LYS A 121 15.15 13.59 6.04
CA LYS A 121 15.98 12.58 6.71
C LYS A 121 15.22 11.78 7.77
N ASN A 122 14.12 12.32 8.27
CA ASN A 122 13.35 11.75 9.35
C ASN A 122 11.96 11.38 8.84
N ARG A 123 11.45 10.22 9.24
CA ARG A 123 10.09 9.76 8.98
C ARG A 123 9.55 9.08 10.23
N ASP A 124 8.29 9.34 10.51
CA ASP A 124 7.48 8.62 11.48
C ASP A 124 6.15 8.21 10.86
N VAL A 125 5.53 7.18 11.44
CA VAL A 125 4.19 6.73 11.06
C VAL A 125 3.31 6.84 12.30
N ILE A 126 2.22 7.57 12.19
CA ILE A 126 1.25 7.75 13.27
C ILE A 126 -0.12 7.21 12.85
N ASN A 127 -0.82 6.57 13.78
CA ASN A 127 -2.22 6.18 13.62
C ASN A 127 -3.10 7.14 14.42
N VAL A 128 -3.72 8.09 13.72
CA VAL A 128 -4.59 9.11 14.32
C VAL A 128 -6.01 8.57 14.44
N SER A 129 -6.24 7.73 15.46
CA SER A 129 -7.56 7.20 15.78
C SER A 129 -7.78 7.18 17.30
N ARG A 130 -9.05 7.16 17.72
CA ARG A 130 -9.42 7.02 19.14
C ARG A 130 -8.79 5.77 19.77
N GLU A 131 -8.75 4.67 19.02
CA GLU A 131 -8.11 3.43 19.43
C GLU A 131 -6.58 3.56 19.49
N GLY A 132 -5.96 4.15 18.45
CA GLY A 132 -4.51 4.29 18.37
C GLY A 132 -3.91 5.27 19.38
N MET A 133 -4.65 6.31 19.79
CA MET A 133 -4.17 7.37 20.67
C MET A 133 -4.76 7.31 22.09
N GLY A 134 -5.87 6.61 22.31
CA GLY A 134 -6.49 6.50 23.63
C GLY A 134 -6.85 7.85 24.25
N SER A 135 -6.44 8.08 25.51
CA SER A 135 -6.84 9.27 26.28
C SER A 135 -6.28 10.58 25.74
N VAL A 136 -5.20 10.56 24.95
CA VAL A 136 -4.59 11.78 24.40
C VAL A 136 -5.18 12.20 23.05
N TYR A 137 -6.10 11.41 22.48
CA TYR A 137 -6.69 11.67 21.16
C TYR A 137 -7.31 13.07 21.08
N GLU A 138 -8.22 13.41 22.00
CA GLU A 138 -8.97 14.67 21.97
C GLU A 138 -8.08 15.91 22.12
N GLU A 139 -7.04 15.81 22.95
CA GLU A 139 -6.07 16.88 23.14
C GLU A 139 -5.23 17.10 21.87
N LYS A 140 -4.76 16.02 21.25
CA LYS A 140 -3.95 16.09 20.03
C LYS A 140 -4.73 16.59 18.82
N ILE A 141 -5.96 16.09 18.60
CA ILE A 141 -6.81 16.54 17.51
C ILE A 141 -7.10 18.04 17.61
N ARG A 142 -7.33 18.54 18.83
CA ARG A 142 -7.51 19.98 19.04
C ARG A 142 -6.25 20.76 18.66
N GLY A 143 -5.08 20.32 19.10
CA GLY A 143 -3.81 20.95 18.76
C GLY A 143 -3.51 20.95 17.26
N PHE A 144 -3.85 19.88 16.54
CA PHE A 144 -3.68 19.81 15.08
C PHE A 144 -4.62 20.77 14.33
N PHE A 145 -5.80 21.05 14.87
CA PHE A 145 -6.80 21.91 14.23
C PHE A 145 -6.61 23.41 14.52
N GLU A 146 -6.01 23.76 15.67
CA GLU A 146 -5.70 25.14 15.98
C GLU A 146 -4.72 25.71 14.93
N GLU A 147 -4.97 26.93 14.45
CA GLU A 147 -4.08 27.59 13.49
C GLU A 147 -2.66 27.70 14.08
N HIS A 148 -1.69 27.07 13.42
CA HIS A 148 -0.29 27.07 13.85
C HIS A 148 0.66 27.11 12.65
N MET A 149 1.91 27.49 12.93
CA MET A 149 2.99 27.55 11.94
C MET A 149 4.19 26.77 12.46
N HIS A 150 4.90 26.12 11.54
CA HIS A 150 6.17 25.46 11.80
C HIS A 150 7.32 26.24 11.15
N GLU A 151 8.50 26.20 11.76
CA GLU A 151 9.73 26.76 11.17
C GLU A 151 10.22 25.92 9.99
N ASP A 152 9.90 24.62 10.00
CA ASP A 152 10.21 23.63 8.98
C ASP A 152 8.94 23.24 8.18
N GLU A 153 9.14 22.56 7.06
CA GLU A 153 8.05 22.04 6.23
C GLU A 153 7.23 20.96 6.97
N GLU A 154 5.91 21.04 6.89
CA GLU A 154 5.02 19.95 7.29
C GLU A 154 4.74 19.05 6.09
N ILE A 155 5.19 17.79 6.18
CA ILE A 155 5.00 16.79 5.13
C ILE A 155 4.21 15.61 5.66
N ARG A 156 3.18 15.20 4.91
CA ARG A 156 2.27 14.12 5.28
C ARG A 156 2.00 13.23 4.07
N HIS A 157 2.16 11.93 4.26
CA HIS A 157 1.80 10.91 3.28
C HIS A 157 0.69 10.05 3.88
N VAL A 158 -0.51 10.09 3.30
CA VAL A 158 -1.69 9.41 3.85
C VAL A 158 -1.70 7.95 3.40
N LEU A 159 -1.48 7.03 4.34
CA LEU A 159 -1.42 5.60 4.07
C LEU A 159 -2.79 4.92 4.07
N ARG A 160 -3.71 5.43 4.89
CA ARG A 160 -5.07 4.90 5.08
C ARG A 160 -5.97 5.95 5.70
N GLY A 161 -7.24 5.94 5.34
CA GLY A 161 -8.26 6.83 5.89
C GLY A 161 -8.44 8.08 5.04
N GLU A 162 -9.17 9.05 5.60
CA GLU A 162 -9.44 10.35 4.99
C GLU A 162 -8.94 11.44 5.93
N TRP A 163 -8.43 12.53 5.36
CA TRP A 163 -7.96 13.67 6.12
C TRP A 163 -8.33 14.95 5.37
N LEU A 164 -8.73 15.98 6.11
CA LEU A 164 -8.87 17.33 5.61
C LEU A 164 -7.71 18.12 6.22
N CYS A 165 -6.81 18.59 5.34
CA CYS A 165 -5.75 19.53 5.70
C CYS A 165 -6.33 20.93 5.85
#